data_AF-A0A814K3K0-F1
#
_entry.id   AF-A0A814K3K0-F1
#
_cell.length_a   1.000
_cell.length_b   1.000
_cell.length_c   1.000
_cell.angle_alpha   90.00
_cell.angle_beta   90.00
_cell.angle_gamma   90.00
#
_symmetry.space_group_name_H-M   'P 1'
#
loop_
_entity.id
_entity.type
_entity.pdbx_description
1 polymer ?
#
loop_
_entity_poly.entity_id
_entity_poly.type
_entity_poly.pdbx_seq_one_letter_code
_entity_poly.pdbx_strand_id
1 'polypeptide(L)'
;DQADTENAADWIDDNGSETLIDTQITYDSQPSIKRNLTKKEIATTLIILKVRHKLTTRAVSDICRLLRLFHVPNAPKSFAAVKRLMEREASDNMKPDILHICRQCNNVYKDVCDDATCQQNNRELQSSIFLKFPIKDQIQSILATERNFVLHSQSSVWPNDRIAEIQHADWYRSIAENEDKSNFITLMLNVDGIAMSGSSDNSLWIFTFIMNEINRSDRYKLQNCIFGGVWPGPQKPSREQMFAMVKSMTDELQSLENENVYFIRALGDRFVKLKVFLIGATCDKPAQALVQNTPEPIAKFGCGRCEIPGTSDL
;
A
#
# COMPACT_ATOMS: atom_id res chain seq x y z
N ASP A 1 52.77 -18.70 -39.02
CA ASP A 1 53.37 -17.37 -38.91
C ASP A 1 52.31 -16.32 -38.67
N GLN A 2 52.55 -15.51 -37.63
CA GLN A 2 52.11 -14.12 -37.38
C GLN A 2 50.59 -13.84 -37.32
N ALA A 3 50.02 -13.55 -36.14
CA ALA A 3 50.08 -12.29 -35.36
C ALA A 3 49.17 -11.18 -35.92
N ASP A 4 48.17 -10.81 -35.11
CA ASP A 4 47.84 -9.45 -34.64
C ASP A 4 47.53 -8.38 -35.72
N THR A 5 46.45 -7.59 -35.72
CA THR A 5 45.84 -6.79 -34.63
C THR A 5 44.62 -6.03 -35.19
N GLU A 6 43.62 -5.82 -34.33
CA GLU A 6 42.71 -4.66 -34.19
C GLU A 6 42.15 -3.91 -35.42
N ASN A 7 40.82 -3.75 -35.45
CA ASN A 7 40.29 -2.38 -35.42
C ASN A 7 38.94 -2.29 -34.69
N ALA A 8 38.93 -1.42 -33.69
CA ALA A 8 37.77 -1.00 -32.94
C ALA A 8 37.13 0.19 -33.66
N ALA A 9 35.95 0.00 -34.23
CA ALA A 9 34.99 1.06 -34.52
C ALA A 9 33.73 0.40 -35.09
N ASP A 10 32.71 0.23 -34.26
CA ASP A 10 31.32 0.19 -34.70
C ASP A 10 30.44 0.43 -33.47
N TRP A 11 30.34 1.70 -33.11
CA TRP A 11 29.26 2.22 -32.29
C TRP A 11 28.62 3.39 -33.04
N ILE A 12 27.29 3.41 -32.98
CA ILE A 12 26.35 4.46 -33.39
C ILE A 12 25.81 4.29 -34.81
N ASP A 13 24.62 3.69 -34.92
CA ASP A 13 23.42 4.47 -35.27
C ASP A 13 22.16 3.68 -34.90
N ASP A 14 21.45 4.09 -33.85
CA ASP A 14 20.08 3.62 -33.56
C ASP A 14 19.16 4.84 -33.68
N ASN A 15 18.87 5.20 -34.92
CA ASN A 15 17.86 6.21 -35.28
C ASN A 15 16.46 5.61 -35.08
N GLY A 16 16.05 5.47 -33.83
CA GLY A 16 14.68 5.23 -33.42
C GLY A 16 14.06 6.55 -32.94
N SER A 17 13.10 7.08 -33.69
CA SER A 17 12.39 8.33 -33.37
C SER A 17 11.61 8.22 -32.05
N GLU A 18 12.22 8.63 -30.93
CA GLU A 18 11.49 8.97 -29.72
C GLU A 18 10.92 10.38 -29.89
N THR A 19 9.61 10.49 -30.13
CA THR A 19 8.86 11.71 -29.87
C THR A 19 8.92 12.01 -28.38
N LEU A 20 9.92 12.81 -28.01
CA LEU A 20 10.03 13.47 -26.72
C LEU A 20 8.77 14.31 -26.49
N ILE A 21 7.89 13.83 -25.62
CA ILE A 21 7.02 14.75 -24.88
C ILE A 21 7.97 15.47 -23.92
N ASP A 22 8.43 16.63 -24.38
CA ASP A 22 9.26 17.57 -23.63
C ASP A 22 8.43 18.14 -22.47
N THR A 23 8.24 17.35 -21.42
CA THR A 23 7.95 17.92 -20.11
C THR A 23 9.24 18.58 -19.66
N GLN A 24 9.35 19.88 -19.93
CA GLN A 24 10.37 20.75 -19.38
C GLN A 24 10.45 20.53 -17.87
N ILE A 25 11.39 19.69 -17.45
CA ILE A 25 11.98 19.77 -16.12
C ILE A 25 12.80 21.05 -16.21
N THR A 26 12.21 22.17 -15.80
CA THR A 26 12.96 23.39 -15.52
C THR A 26 14.05 23.01 -14.52
N TYR A 27 15.28 22.88 -15.01
CA TYR A 27 16.47 22.90 -14.18
C TYR A 27 16.56 24.30 -13.59
N ASP A 28 15.88 24.47 -12.47
CA ASP A 28 15.95 25.69 -11.69
C ASP A 28 17.42 25.91 -11.33
N SER A 29 18.00 26.94 -11.92
CA SER A 29 19.43 27.22 -11.90
C SER A 29 19.79 27.83 -10.55
N GLN A 30 19.78 27.01 -9.51
CA GLN A 30 20.30 27.37 -8.18
C GLN A 30 21.65 26.69 -7.94
N PRO A 31 22.57 27.35 -7.22
CA PRO A 31 23.98 27.01 -7.23
C PRO A 31 24.22 25.59 -6.74
N SER A 32 25.11 24.88 -7.45
CA SER A 32 25.56 23.53 -7.16
C SER A 32 26.14 23.42 -5.74
N ILE A 33 25.29 23.16 -4.76
CA ILE A 33 25.73 22.60 -3.49
C ILE A 33 26.20 21.18 -3.84
N LYS A 34 27.52 20.93 -3.75
CA LYS A 34 28.10 19.58 -3.73
C LYS A 34 27.57 18.82 -2.51
N ARG A 35 26.29 18.47 -2.51
CA ARG A 35 25.69 17.65 -1.48
C ARG A 35 26.09 16.22 -1.75
N ASN A 36 26.83 15.63 -0.82
CA ASN A 36 27.04 14.19 -0.83
C ASN A 36 25.68 13.53 -0.61
N LEU A 37 25.24 12.72 -1.58
CA LEU A 37 24.05 11.90 -1.42
C LEU A 37 24.25 10.95 -0.24
N THR A 38 23.21 10.82 0.59
CA THR A 38 23.15 9.87 1.69
C THR A 38 23.09 8.44 1.14
N LYS A 39 23.50 7.47 1.97
CA LYS A 39 23.39 6.04 1.62
C LYS A 39 21.96 5.65 1.22
N LYS A 40 20.96 6.25 1.90
CA LYS A 40 19.54 6.01 1.64
C LYS A 40 19.10 6.58 0.30
N GLU A 41 19.44 7.82 -0.03
CA GLU A 41 19.13 8.43 -1.34
C GLU A 41 19.70 7.60 -2.49
N ILE A 42 20.96 7.17 -2.39
CA ILE A 42 21.60 6.32 -3.42
C ILE A 42 20.89 4.96 -3.51
N ALA A 43 20.65 4.30 -2.37
CA ALA A 43 19.99 3.01 -2.32
C ALA A 43 18.56 3.06 -2.90
N THR A 44 17.79 4.11 -2.59
CA THR A 44 16.43 4.32 -3.12
C THR A 44 16.49 4.50 -4.63
N THR A 45 17.42 5.31 -5.13
CA THR A 45 17.60 5.55 -6.56
C THR A 45 17.95 4.25 -7.30
N LEU A 46 18.81 3.40 -6.73
CA LEU A 46 19.16 2.10 -7.31
C LEU A 46 17.97 1.15 -7.37
N ILE A 47 17.07 1.17 -6.38
CA ILE A 47 15.84 0.38 -6.39
C ILE A 47 14.88 0.90 -7.46
N ILE A 48 14.70 2.22 -7.55
CA ILE A 48 13.86 2.86 -8.57
C ILE A 48 14.37 2.50 -9.98
N LEU A 49 15.67 2.64 -10.22
CA LEU A 49 16.30 2.27 -11.49
C LEU A 49 16.09 0.77 -11.81
N LYS A 50 16.28 -0.09 -10.81
CA LYS A 50 16.05 -1.53 -10.97
C LYS A 50 14.64 -1.84 -11.42
N VAL A 51 13.65 -1.25 -10.76
CA VAL A 51 12.23 -1.50 -11.04
C VAL A 51 11.85 -0.90 -12.39
N ARG A 52 12.18 0.38 -12.64
CA ARG A 52 11.82 1.11 -13.85
C ARG A 52 12.35 0.45 -15.12
N HIS A 53 13.60 -0.02 -15.09
CA HIS A 53 14.26 -0.62 -16.25
C HIS A 53 14.36 -2.15 -16.17
N LYS A 54 13.63 -2.78 -15.23
CA LYS A 54 13.63 -4.23 -15.01
C LYS A 54 15.05 -4.82 -14.91
N LEU A 55 15.98 -4.07 -14.32
CA LEU A 55 17.39 -4.48 -14.26
C LEU A 55 17.55 -5.75 -13.42
N THR A 56 18.44 -6.62 -13.86
CA THR A 56 18.81 -7.80 -13.07
C THR A 56 19.52 -7.38 -11.79
N THR A 57 19.47 -8.22 -10.76
CA THR A 57 20.23 -7.99 -9.51
C THR A 57 21.74 -7.89 -9.76
N ARG A 58 22.23 -8.58 -10.79
CA ARG A 58 23.62 -8.49 -11.23
C ARG A 58 23.94 -7.10 -11.79
N ALA A 59 23.13 -6.60 -12.71
CA ALA A 59 23.31 -5.26 -13.29
C ALA A 59 23.35 -4.16 -12.21
N VAL A 60 22.44 -4.18 -11.24
CA VAL A 60 22.45 -3.21 -10.13
C VAL A 60 23.69 -3.37 -9.23
N SER A 61 24.16 -4.60 -9.05
CA SER A 61 25.41 -4.85 -8.31
C SER A 61 26.64 -4.36 -9.08
N ASP A 62 26.64 -4.44 -10.41
CA ASP A 62 27.68 -3.85 -11.26
C ASP A 62 27.66 -2.32 -11.19
N ILE A 63 26.47 -1.69 -11.21
CA ILE A 63 26.33 -0.25 -10.96
C ILE A 63 26.90 0.13 -9.59
N CYS A 64 26.61 -0.64 -8.54
CA CYS A 64 27.21 -0.41 -7.22
C CYS A 64 28.76 -0.45 -7.25
N ARG A 65 29.34 -1.37 -8.03
CA ARG A 65 30.80 -1.47 -8.21
C ARG A 65 31.34 -0.26 -8.98
N LEU A 66 30.68 0.18 -10.04
CA LEU A 66 31.05 1.35 -10.81
C LEU A 66 31.02 2.63 -9.96
N LEU A 67 29.96 2.85 -9.18
CA LEU A 67 29.89 4.00 -8.26
C LEU A 67 31.06 4.01 -7.27
N ARG A 68 31.46 2.84 -6.77
CA ARG A 68 32.63 2.72 -5.89
C ARG A 68 33.95 2.95 -6.63
N LEU A 69 34.07 2.51 -7.88
CA LEU A 69 35.24 2.75 -8.72
C LEU A 69 35.42 4.25 -8.99
N PHE A 70 34.33 4.98 -9.21
CA PHE A 70 34.33 6.44 -9.33
C PHE A 70 34.42 7.18 -7.99
N HIS A 71 34.71 6.47 -6.89
CA HIS A 71 34.85 7.04 -5.55
C HIS A 71 33.62 7.85 -5.09
N VAL A 72 32.41 7.48 -5.54
CA VAL A 72 31.18 8.13 -5.09
C VAL A 72 30.99 7.87 -3.58
N PRO A 73 30.92 8.92 -2.74
CA PRO A 73 30.68 8.76 -1.31
C PRO A 73 29.39 7.99 -1.06
N ASN A 74 29.35 7.19 0.01
CA ASN A 74 28.18 6.41 0.42
C ASN A 74 27.68 5.34 -0.56
N ALA A 75 28.40 5.08 -1.66
CA ALA A 75 28.03 4.05 -2.63
C ALA A 75 27.91 2.65 -1.97
N PRO A 76 26.77 1.96 -2.12
CA PRO A 76 26.59 0.60 -1.64
C PRO A 76 27.59 -0.38 -2.26
N LYS A 77 27.95 -1.45 -1.54
CA LYS A 77 28.90 -2.47 -2.05
C LYS A 77 28.28 -3.42 -3.08
N SER A 78 26.96 -3.62 -3.02
CA SER A 78 26.18 -4.53 -3.86
C SER A 78 24.69 -4.27 -3.68
N PHE A 79 23.86 -4.88 -4.52
CA PHE A 79 22.40 -4.83 -4.32
C PHE A 79 21.96 -5.49 -3.00
N ALA A 80 22.69 -6.49 -2.50
CA ALA A 80 22.39 -7.09 -1.20
C ALA A 80 22.59 -6.07 -0.06
N ALA A 81 23.59 -5.18 -0.15
CA ALA A 81 23.77 -4.09 0.81
C ALA A 81 22.67 -3.04 0.71
N VAL A 82 22.21 -2.73 -0.50
CA VAL A 82 21.02 -1.87 -0.74
C VAL A 82 19.79 -2.47 -0.04
N LYS A 83 19.52 -3.76 -0.27
CA LYS A 83 18.36 -4.45 0.34
C LYS A 83 18.39 -4.40 1.86
N ARG A 84 19.53 -4.77 2.47
CA ARG A 84 19.69 -4.76 3.94
C ARG A 84 19.55 -3.36 4.54
N LEU A 85 19.99 -2.33 3.82
CA LEU A 85 19.81 -0.95 4.27
C LEU A 85 18.32 -0.59 4.30
N MET A 86 17.58 -0.91 3.24
CA MET A 86 16.13 -0.66 3.21
C MET A 86 15.35 -1.47 4.22
N GLU A 87 15.72 -2.73 4.44
CA GLU A 87 15.11 -3.58 5.47
C GLU A 87 15.34 -3.04 6.88
N ARG A 88 16.49 -2.42 7.15
CA ARG A 88 16.79 -1.78 8.44
C ARG A 88 16.04 -0.46 8.64
N GLU A 89 15.87 0.28 7.56
CA GLU A 89 15.18 1.57 7.55
C GLU A 89 13.65 1.42 7.53
N ALA A 90 13.15 0.25 7.13
CA ALA A 90 11.75 -0.09 7.27
C ALA A 90 11.42 -0.20 8.75
N SER A 91 10.48 0.63 9.21
CA SER A 91 9.95 0.54 10.56
C SER A 91 9.21 -0.79 10.73
N ASP A 92 9.31 -1.41 11.91
CA ASP A 92 8.71 -2.73 12.18
C ASP A 92 7.19 -2.74 11.92
N ASN A 93 6.52 -1.63 12.18
CA ASN A 93 5.09 -1.45 11.88
C ASN A 93 4.75 -1.42 10.37
N MET A 94 5.74 -1.35 9.48
CA MET A 94 5.55 -1.35 8.03
C MET A 94 6.10 -2.62 7.38
N LYS A 95 6.49 -3.63 8.18
CA LYS A 95 6.96 -4.91 7.66
C LYS A 95 5.77 -5.81 7.34
N PRO A 96 5.53 -6.17 6.07
CA PRO A 96 4.39 -7.01 5.72
C PRO A 96 4.65 -8.48 6.04
N ASP A 97 3.60 -9.16 6.47
CA ASP A 97 3.46 -10.59 6.33
C ASP A 97 3.23 -10.94 4.85
N ILE A 98 4.02 -11.87 4.32
CA ILE A 98 3.82 -12.40 2.98
C ILE A 98 2.83 -13.55 3.11
N LEU A 99 1.61 -13.34 2.60
CA LEU A 99 0.58 -14.35 2.55
C LEU A 99 0.49 -14.92 1.14
N HIS A 100 0.33 -16.23 1.05
CA HIS A 100 0.11 -16.97 -0.17
C HIS A 100 -1.35 -17.34 -0.30
N ILE A 101 -1.93 -17.11 -1.47
CA ILE A 101 -3.30 -17.52 -1.80
C ILE A 101 -3.22 -18.67 -2.80
N CYS A 102 -3.70 -19.84 -2.40
CA CYS A 102 -3.71 -21.02 -3.26
C CYS A 102 -4.59 -20.80 -4.49
N ARG A 103 -4.09 -21.06 -5.70
CA ARG A 103 -4.91 -20.92 -6.92
C ARG A 103 -5.98 -22.00 -7.10
N GLN A 104 -5.88 -23.11 -6.36
CA GLN A 104 -6.82 -24.23 -6.46
C GLN A 104 -7.98 -24.08 -5.48
N CYS A 105 -7.69 -23.83 -4.20
CA CYS A 105 -8.70 -23.76 -3.15
C CYS A 105 -8.95 -22.35 -2.59
N ASN A 106 -8.17 -21.34 -3.01
CA ASN A 106 -8.21 -19.96 -2.50
C ASN A 106 -7.93 -19.79 -1.01
N ASN A 107 -7.45 -20.84 -0.32
CA ASN A 107 -7.00 -20.72 1.07
C ASN A 107 -5.76 -19.82 1.17
N VAL A 108 -5.72 -19.04 2.26
CA VAL A 108 -4.61 -18.16 2.62
C VAL A 108 -3.68 -18.90 3.57
N TYR A 109 -2.37 -18.86 3.33
CA TYR A 109 -1.37 -19.49 4.18
C TYR A 109 -0.04 -18.71 4.17
N LYS A 110 0.83 -18.96 5.16
CA LYS A 110 2.19 -18.37 5.21
C LYS A 110 3.24 -19.28 4.57
N ASP A 111 3.23 -20.56 4.97
CA ASP A 111 4.28 -21.50 4.56
C ASP A 111 3.75 -22.58 3.62
N VAL A 112 2.69 -23.29 4.02
CA VAL A 112 2.12 -24.42 3.26
C VAL A 112 0.59 -24.32 3.24
N CYS A 113 -0.02 -24.70 2.12
CA CYS A 113 -1.47 -24.80 1.99
C CYS A 113 -1.98 -26.01 2.77
N ASP A 114 -2.90 -25.81 3.73
CA ASP A 114 -3.42 -26.88 4.60
C ASP A 114 -4.42 -27.85 3.91
N ASP A 115 -4.81 -27.56 2.67
CA ASP A 115 -5.72 -28.43 1.92
C ASP A 115 -5.01 -29.70 1.42
N ALA A 116 -5.49 -30.86 1.89
CA ALA A 116 -4.89 -32.16 1.61
C ALA A 116 -4.86 -32.50 0.10
N THR A 117 -5.86 -32.05 -0.66
CA THR A 117 -5.92 -32.28 -2.11
C THR A 117 -4.88 -31.42 -2.84
N CYS A 118 -4.65 -30.18 -2.39
CA CYS A 118 -3.62 -29.30 -2.93
C CYS A 118 -2.22 -29.84 -2.65
N GLN A 119 -1.97 -30.37 -1.44
CA GLN A 119 -0.68 -30.95 -1.06
C GLN A 119 -0.32 -32.22 -1.85
N GLN A 120 -1.33 -33.04 -2.17
CA GLN A 120 -1.12 -34.28 -2.93
C GLN A 120 -0.87 -34.03 -4.42
N ASN A 121 -1.50 -33.00 -5.00
CA ASN A 121 -1.50 -32.77 -6.44
C ASN A 121 -0.43 -31.78 -6.95
N ASN A 122 0.26 -31.04 -6.07
CA ASN A 122 1.25 -30.03 -6.48
C ASN A 122 2.59 -30.19 -5.74
N ARG A 123 3.64 -30.58 -6.49
CA ARG A 123 5.03 -30.43 -6.02
C ARG A 123 5.49 -28.97 -6.03
N GLU A 124 4.82 -28.12 -6.81
CA GLU A 124 5.02 -26.67 -6.87
C GLU A 124 3.66 -25.96 -6.78
N LEU A 125 3.22 -25.64 -5.56
CA LEU A 125 1.98 -24.89 -5.34
C LEU A 125 2.09 -23.51 -6.01
N GLN A 126 1.42 -23.33 -7.15
CA GLN A 126 1.27 -22.01 -7.74
C GLN A 126 0.35 -21.17 -6.84
N SER A 127 0.91 -20.15 -6.19
CA SER A 127 0.18 -19.22 -5.35
C SER A 127 0.30 -17.80 -5.87
N SER A 128 -0.73 -17.01 -5.58
CA SER A 128 -0.65 -15.56 -5.68
C SER A 128 -0.18 -14.99 -4.35
N ILE A 129 0.53 -13.85 -4.37
CA ILE A 129 1.09 -13.23 -3.17
C ILE A 129 0.19 -12.06 -2.76
N PHE A 130 -0.09 -11.97 -1.47
CA PHE A 130 -0.69 -10.80 -0.83
C PHE A 130 0.22 -10.34 0.30
N LEU A 131 0.58 -9.05 0.30
CA LEU A 131 1.38 -8.46 1.36
C LEU A 131 0.44 -7.86 2.39
N LYS A 132 0.28 -8.49 3.55
CA LYS A 132 -0.56 -7.99 4.64
C LYS A 132 0.30 -7.17 5.61
N PHE A 133 -0.09 -5.94 5.92
CA PHE A 133 0.65 -5.09 6.84
C PHE A 133 -0.03 -5.10 8.23
N PRO A 134 0.73 -4.99 9.34
CA PRO A 134 0.18 -5.04 10.69
C PRO A 134 -0.59 -3.74 10.99
N ILE A 135 -1.92 -3.80 10.98
CA ILE A 135 -2.82 -2.66 11.20
C ILE A 135 -2.62 -2.13 12.62
N LYS A 136 -2.56 -3.02 13.61
CA LYS A 136 -2.41 -2.65 15.04
C LYS A 136 -1.14 -1.83 15.29
N ASP A 137 -0.01 -2.27 14.76
CA ASP A 137 1.28 -1.64 14.99
C ASP A 137 1.37 -0.27 14.31
N GLN A 138 0.72 -0.12 13.15
CA GLN A 138 0.60 1.17 12.47
C GLN A 138 -0.25 2.15 13.27
N ILE A 139 -1.41 1.70 13.79
CA ILE A 139 -2.24 2.51 14.69
C ILE A 139 -1.44 2.99 15.90
N GLN A 140 -0.73 2.06 16.57
CA GLN A 140 0.11 2.38 17.72
C GLN A 140 1.17 3.44 17.38
N SER A 141 1.83 3.32 16.23
CA SER A 141 2.85 4.27 15.79
C SER A 141 2.27 5.64 15.46
N ILE A 142 1.11 5.69 14.80
CA ILE A 142 0.42 6.94 14.47
C ILE A 142 0.00 7.65 15.76
N LEU A 143 -0.65 6.96 16.71
CA LEU A 143 -1.05 7.52 17.99
C LEU A 143 0.14 8.03 18.84
N ALA A 144 1.30 7.38 18.70
CA ALA A 144 2.53 7.77 19.37
C ALA A 144 3.22 9.01 18.76
N THR A 145 2.82 9.44 17.55
CA THR A 145 3.53 10.49 16.80
C THR A 145 2.64 11.67 16.40
N GLU A 146 1.40 11.41 15.98
CA GLU A 146 0.44 12.43 15.57
C GLU A 146 0.00 13.28 16.77
N ARG A 147 0.03 14.60 16.59
CA ARG A 147 -0.33 15.59 17.62
C ARG A 147 -1.72 16.15 17.41
N ASN A 148 -2.20 16.17 16.16
CA ASN A 148 -3.52 16.64 15.76
C ASN A 148 -4.55 15.52 15.85
N PHE A 149 -4.46 14.75 16.93
CA PHE A 149 -5.38 13.68 17.28
C PHE A 149 -6.38 14.22 18.29
N VAL A 150 -7.66 14.08 17.95
CA VAL A 150 -8.76 14.66 18.67
C VAL A 150 -9.73 13.57 19.05
N LEU A 151 -9.51 13.03 20.24
CA LEU A 151 -10.59 12.38 20.98
C LEU A 151 -11.52 13.49 21.47
N HIS A 152 -12.81 13.41 21.14
CA HIS A 152 -13.92 14.16 21.75
C HIS A 152 -14.30 15.58 21.32
N SER A 153 -13.77 16.22 20.29
CA SER A 153 -14.16 17.65 20.10
C SER A 153 -15.44 17.90 19.29
N GLN A 154 -16.11 16.91 18.70
CA GLN A 154 -17.34 17.14 17.93
C GLN A 154 -18.58 16.59 18.63
N SER A 155 -18.74 16.98 19.90
CA SER A 155 -20.08 17.09 20.50
C SER A 155 -20.70 18.42 20.07
N SER A 156 -20.99 18.55 18.78
CA SER A 156 -21.92 19.57 18.31
C SER A 156 -22.94 18.83 17.48
N VAL A 157 -24.02 18.40 18.14
CA VAL A 157 -25.30 18.21 17.47
C VAL A 157 -25.62 19.56 16.84
N TRP A 158 -25.30 19.71 15.57
CA TRP A 158 -25.66 20.91 14.84
C TRP A 158 -27.19 20.93 14.77
N PRO A 159 -27.87 22.05 15.07
CA PRO A 159 -29.33 22.08 15.20
C PRO A 159 -30.15 21.76 13.95
N ASN A 160 -29.54 21.34 12.82
CA ASN A 160 -30.16 21.37 11.49
C ASN A 160 -29.85 20.15 10.57
N ASP A 161 -29.73 18.93 11.09
CA ASP A 161 -29.47 17.71 10.26
C ASP A 161 -28.23 17.78 9.34
N ARG A 162 -27.27 18.66 9.63
CA ARG A 162 -26.08 18.85 8.79
C ARG A 162 -24.98 17.86 9.16
N ILE A 163 -24.66 16.98 8.21
CA ILE A 163 -23.48 16.10 8.27
C ILE A 163 -22.28 16.87 7.69
N ALA A 164 -21.35 17.30 8.54
CA ALA A 164 -20.14 18.02 8.15
C ALA A 164 -18.89 17.13 8.24
N GLU A 165 -18.92 16.13 9.11
CA GLU A 165 -17.84 15.17 9.34
C GLU A 165 -18.41 13.76 9.50
N ILE A 166 -17.55 12.76 9.31
CA ILE A 166 -17.93 11.35 9.43
C ILE A 166 -18.43 10.97 10.82
N GLN A 167 -17.94 11.66 11.86
CA GLN A 167 -18.36 11.46 13.25
C GLN A 167 -19.82 11.85 13.50
N HIS A 168 -20.48 12.57 12.57
CA HIS A 168 -21.90 12.88 12.66
C HIS A 168 -22.80 11.77 12.09
N ALA A 169 -22.22 10.79 11.37
CA ALA A 169 -22.97 9.70 10.77
C ALA A 169 -23.64 8.81 11.84
N ASP A 170 -24.78 8.20 11.48
CA ASP A 170 -25.56 7.36 12.40
C ASP A 170 -24.74 6.21 12.99
N TRP A 171 -23.86 5.58 12.20
CA TRP A 171 -23.00 4.50 12.66
C TRP A 171 -22.02 4.93 13.76
N TYR A 172 -21.39 6.10 13.62
CA TYR A 172 -20.52 6.63 14.67
C TYR A 172 -21.32 6.93 15.93
N ARG A 173 -22.52 7.53 15.78
CA ARG A 173 -23.42 7.81 16.91
C ARG A 173 -23.83 6.54 17.65
N SER A 174 -24.18 5.48 16.93
CA SER A 174 -24.55 4.19 17.51
C SER A 174 -23.41 3.59 18.35
N ILE A 175 -22.16 3.67 17.89
CA ILE A 175 -21.01 3.24 18.70
C ILE A 175 -20.87 4.14 19.93
N ALA A 176 -20.98 5.45 19.76
CA ALA A 176 -20.84 6.42 20.83
C ALA A 176 -21.97 6.37 21.89
N GLU A 177 -23.09 5.72 21.59
CA GLU A 177 -24.17 5.43 22.54
C GLU A 177 -23.88 4.18 23.40
N ASN A 178 -23.10 3.23 22.87
CA ASN A 178 -22.78 1.96 23.52
C ASN A 178 -21.39 1.93 24.17
N GLU A 179 -20.50 2.82 23.74
CA GLU A 179 -19.13 2.91 24.21
C GLU A 179 -18.85 4.27 24.85
N ASP A 180 -17.96 4.28 25.84
CA ASP A 180 -17.40 5.54 26.30
C ASP A 180 -16.59 6.16 25.16
N LYS A 181 -16.95 7.39 24.78
CA LYS A 181 -16.30 8.14 23.69
C LYS A 181 -14.78 8.27 23.89
N SER A 182 -14.26 8.10 25.11
CA SER A 182 -12.82 8.17 25.39
C SER A 182 -12.08 6.87 25.14
N ASN A 183 -12.84 5.81 24.91
CA ASN A 183 -12.36 4.45 24.88
C ASN A 183 -12.51 3.83 23.49
N PHE A 184 -12.74 4.62 22.44
CA PHE A 184 -12.70 4.13 21.07
C PHE A 184 -12.17 5.12 20.04
N ILE A 185 -11.72 4.57 18.91
CA ILE A 185 -11.44 5.26 17.66
C ILE A 185 -12.13 4.53 16.51
N THR A 186 -12.23 5.19 15.36
CA THR A 186 -12.90 4.64 14.18
C THR A 186 -12.02 4.71 12.93
N LEU A 187 -12.14 3.68 12.09
CA LEU A 187 -11.44 3.57 10.83
C LEU A 187 -12.39 3.67 9.64
N MET A 188 -11.88 4.18 8.54
CA MET A 188 -12.47 4.05 7.21
C MET A 188 -11.51 3.29 6.31
N LEU A 189 -12.00 2.23 5.67
CA LEU A 189 -11.26 1.51 4.64
C LEU A 189 -11.37 2.25 3.31
N ASN A 190 -10.31 2.23 2.51
CA ASN A 190 -10.30 2.55 1.11
C ASN A 190 -9.65 1.42 0.32
N VAL A 191 -10.31 0.95 -0.74
CA VAL A 191 -9.80 -0.09 -1.64
C VAL A 191 -9.79 0.45 -3.05
N ASP A 192 -8.62 0.43 -3.68
CA ASP A 192 -8.45 0.94 -5.03
C ASP A 192 -7.47 0.10 -5.84
N GLY A 193 -7.70 0.04 -7.16
CA GLY A 193 -6.86 -0.61 -8.16
C GLY A 193 -6.13 0.42 -9.01
N ILE A 194 -4.81 0.48 -8.88
CA ILE A 194 -3.94 1.44 -9.58
C ILE A 194 -3.29 0.75 -10.77
N ALA A 195 -3.47 1.31 -11.97
CA ALA A 195 -2.72 0.89 -13.15
C ALA A 195 -1.25 1.33 -13.05
N MET A 196 -0.31 0.39 -13.11
CA MET A 196 1.12 0.68 -12.94
C MET A 196 1.81 1.29 -14.18
N SER A 197 1.18 1.22 -15.36
CA SER A 197 1.62 1.96 -16.55
C SER A 197 0.43 2.20 -17.48
N GLY A 198 0.50 3.26 -18.29
CA GLY A 198 -0.59 3.64 -19.21
C GLY A 198 -0.89 2.62 -20.32
N SER A 199 -0.11 1.55 -20.44
CA SER A 199 -0.23 0.57 -21.54
C SER A 199 -0.13 -0.90 -21.09
N SER A 200 -0.16 -1.21 -19.79
CA SER A 200 -0.06 -2.58 -19.29
C SER A 200 -1.24 -2.93 -18.38
N ASP A 201 -1.78 -4.14 -18.54
CA ASP A 201 -2.82 -4.76 -17.67
C ASP A 201 -2.37 -5.01 -16.22
N ASN A 202 -1.25 -4.42 -15.79
CA ASN A 202 -0.74 -4.53 -14.44
C ASN A 202 -1.51 -3.61 -13.48
N SER A 203 -2.41 -4.20 -12.69
CA SER A 203 -3.14 -3.53 -11.62
C SER A 203 -2.56 -3.88 -10.24
N LEU A 204 -2.12 -2.86 -9.52
CA LEU A 204 -1.76 -2.90 -8.10
C LEU A 204 -3.01 -2.59 -7.28
N TRP A 205 -3.43 -3.49 -6.38
CA TRP A 205 -4.55 -3.19 -5.48
C TRP A 205 -4.06 -2.93 -4.07
N ILE A 206 -4.54 -1.86 -3.46
CA ILE A 206 -4.10 -1.42 -2.14
C ILE A 206 -5.31 -1.26 -1.22
N PHE A 207 -5.19 -1.79 -0.02
CA PHE A 207 -6.13 -1.56 1.08
C PHE A 207 -5.49 -0.57 2.03
N THR A 208 -6.15 0.57 2.23
CA THR A 208 -5.69 1.64 3.12
C THR A 208 -6.76 1.97 4.14
N PHE A 209 -6.37 2.29 5.36
CA PHE A 209 -7.28 2.80 6.37
C PHE A 209 -6.86 4.20 6.81
N ILE A 210 -7.84 4.99 7.18
CA ILE A 210 -7.65 6.28 7.84
C ILE A 210 -8.34 6.26 9.21
N MET A 211 -7.78 6.98 10.16
CA MET A 211 -8.34 7.14 11.51
C MET A 211 -9.15 8.44 11.59
N ASN A 212 -10.43 8.35 11.91
CA ASN A 212 -11.33 9.51 11.82
C ASN A 212 -11.08 10.56 12.92
N GLU A 213 -10.51 10.15 14.04
CA GLU A 213 -10.17 11.02 15.19
C GLU A 213 -8.92 11.88 14.94
N ILE A 214 -8.20 11.66 13.83
CA ILE A 214 -7.20 12.62 13.34
C ILE A 214 -7.91 13.75 12.61
N ASN A 215 -7.48 14.99 12.85
CA ASN A 215 -8.01 16.17 12.16
C ASN A 215 -7.94 16.02 10.63
N ARG A 216 -8.97 16.50 9.94
CA ARG A 216 -9.14 16.31 8.49
C ARG A 216 -7.94 16.79 7.65
N SER A 217 -7.27 17.87 8.07
CA SER A 217 -6.06 18.40 7.43
C SER A 217 -4.86 17.45 7.45
N ASP A 218 -4.82 16.53 8.41
CA ASP A 218 -3.69 15.64 8.67
C ASP A 218 -4.03 14.17 8.40
N ARG A 219 -5.30 13.80 8.48
CA ARG A 219 -5.81 12.42 8.35
C ARG A 219 -5.33 11.69 7.10
N TYR A 220 -5.23 12.40 5.97
CA TYR A 220 -4.85 11.83 4.67
C TYR A 220 -3.36 11.97 4.33
N LYS A 221 -2.55 12.51 5.26
CA LYS A 221 -1.11 12.55 5.06
C LYS A 221 -0.56 11.13 5.13
N LEU A 222 0.43 10.82 4.30
CA LEU A 222 0.96 9.46 4.15
C LEU A 222 1.38 8.83 5.49
N GLN A 223 1.94 9.61 6.43
CA GLN A 223 2.33 9.11 7.76
C GLN A 223 1.15 8.69 8.65
N ASN A 224 -0.07 9.14 8.34
CA ASN A 224 -1.30 8.84 9.07
C ASN A 224 -2.21 7.85 8.33
N CYS A 225 -1.81 7.44 7.12
CA CYS A 225 -2.45 6.36 6.39
C CYS A 225 -1.93 5.02 6.91
N ILE A 226 -2.86 4.11 7.21
CA ILE A 226 -2.56 2.74 7.59
C ILE A 226 -2.65 1.88 6.35
N PHE A 227 -1.62 1.11 6.04
CA PHE A 227 -1.69 0.11 4.98
C PHE A 227 -2.27 -1.18 5.56
N GLY A 228 -3.35 -1.67 4.98
CA GLY A 228 -3.93 -2.98 5.33
C GLY A 228 -3.27 -4.11 4.54
N GLY A 229 -3.09 -3.88 3.25
CA GLY A 229 -2.52 -4.87 2.37
C GLY A 229 -2.29 -4.39 0.95
N VAL A 230 -1.45 -5.14 0.24
CA VAL A 230 -1.09 -4.89 -1.15
C VAL A 230 -1.17 -6.19 -1.95
N TRP A 231 -1.96 -6.16 -3.01
CA TRP A 231 -1.94 -7.16 -4.08
C TRP A 231 -1.08 -6.62 -5.24
N PRO A 232 0.10 -7.19 -5.48
CA PRO A 232 1.08 -6.65 -6.43
C PRO A 232 0.70 -6.88 -7.90
N GLY A 233 -0.38 -7.59 -8.20
CA GLY A 233 -0.75 -7.94 -9.57
C GLY A 233 0.03 -9.16 -10.11
N PRO A 234 0.09 -9.34 -11.44
CA PRO A 234 -0.20 -8.34 -12.46
C PRO A 234 -1.70 -8.07 -12.65
N GLN A 235 -2.57 -9.06 -12.56
CA GLN A 235 -3.99 -8.88 -12.89
C GLN A 235 -4.80 -8.39 -11.70
N LYS A 236 -6.00 -7.86 -11.99
CA LYS A 236 -7.05 -7.61 -11.00
C LYS A 236 -7.34 -8.93 -10.24
N PRO A 237 -7.45 -8.91 -8.91
CA PRO A 237 -7.75 -10.11 -8.14
C PRO A 237 -9.11 -10.69 -8.56
N SER A 238 -9.21 -12.02 -8.57
CA SER A 238 -10.51 -12.70 -8.68
C SER A 238 -11.38 -12.39 -7.46
N ARG A 239 -12.68 -12.72 -7.52
CA ARG A 239 -13.61 -12.50 -6.39
C ARG A 239 -13.20 -13.32 -5.17
N GLU A 240 -12.73 -14.53 -5.38
CA GLU A 240 -12.27 -15.45 -4.33
C GLU A 240 -10.97 -14.94 -3.72
N GLN A 241 -10.05 -14.43 -4.54
CA GLN A 241 -8.82 -13.81 -4.05
C GLN A 241 -9.11 -12.53 -3.26
N MET A 242 -10.03 -11.68 -3.74
CA MET A 242 -10.48 -10.50 -3.01
C MET A 242 -11.08 -10.87 -1.66
N PHE A 243 -11.97 -11.87 -1.63
CA PHE A 243 -12.54 -12.38 -0.39
C PHE A 243 -11.46 -12.88 0.58
N ALA A 244 -10.50 -13.68 0.09
CA ALA A 244 -9.40 -14.21 0.87
C ALA A 244 -8.52 -13.10 1.48
N MET A 245 -8.20 -12.05 0.70
CA MET A 245 -7.46 -10.89 1.17
C MET A 245 -8.23 -10.12 2.26
N VAL A 246 -9.49 -9.76 1.99
CA VAL A 246 -10.34 -9.04 2.95
C VAL A 246 -10.47 -9.84 4.25
N LYS A 247 -10.74 -11.15 4.15
CA LYS A 247 -10.88 -12.04 5.31
C LYS A 247 -9.60 -12.06 6.17
N SER A 248 -8.42 -12.09 5.56
CA SER A 248 -7.15 -12.08 6.29
C SER A 248 -6.91 -10.81 7.13
N MET A 249 -7.53 -9.69 6.74
CA MET A 249 -7.52 -8.45 7.52
C MET A 249 -8.64 -8.40 8.55
N THR A 250 -9.81 -8.99 8.25
CA THR A 250 -10.96 -9.02 9.15
C THR A 250 -10.62 -9.58 10.53
N ASP A 251 -9.82 -10.66 10.61
CA ASP A 251 -9.47 -11.27 11.89
C ASP A 251 -8.70 -10.31 12.81
N GLU A 252 -7.84 -9.46 12.22
CA GLU A 252 -7.11 -8.43 12.97
C GLU A 252 -8.04 -7.29 13.38
N LEU A 253 -8.92 -6.83 12.48
CA LEU A 253 -9.92 -5.81 12.77
C LEU A 253 -10.86 -6.23 13.91
N GLN A 254 -11.33 -7.48 13.90
CA GLN A 254 -12.14 -8.06 14.98
C GLN A 254 -11.39 -8.10 16.32
N SER A 255 -10.09 -8.38 16.30
CA SER A 255 -9.27 -8.29 17.51
C SER A 255 -9.17 -6.85 18.02
N LEU A 256 -9.09 -5.88 17.12
CA LEU A 256 -9.00 -4.45 17.44
C LEU A 256 -10.31 -3.84 17.96
N GLU A 257 -11.46 -4.43 17.63
CA GLU A 257 -12.77 -4.07 18.22
C GLU A 257 -12.83 -4.38 19.73
N ASN A 258 -11.94 -5.25 20.23
CA ASN A 258 -11.76 -5.46 21.66
C ASN A 258 -10.88 -4.37 22.28
N GLU A 259 -10.98 -4.22 23.60
CA GLU A 259 -10.19 -3.23 24.34
C GLU A 259 -8.68 -3.56 24.28
N ASN A 260 -7.89 -2.63 23.72
CA ASN A 260 -6.44 -2.74 23.57
C ASN A 260 -5.74 -1.52 24.19
N VAL A 261 -4.50 -1.67 24.66
CA VAL A 261 -3.72 -0.57 25.26
C VAL A 261 -2.87 0.10 24.18
N TYR A 262 -3.02 1.42 24.04
CA TYR A 262 -2.25 2.24 23.11
C TYR A 262 -1.50 3.36 23.83
N PHE A 263 -0.35 3.75 23.30
CA PHE A 263 0.38 4.94 23.76
C PHE A 263 -0.02 6.14 22.90
N ILE A 264 -0.51 7.20 23.53
CA ILE A 264 -1.04 8.37 22.83
C ILE A 264 -0.27 9.61 23.28
N ARG A 265 0.53 10.16 22.36
CA ARG A 265 1.36 11.35 22.62
C ARG A 265 0.51 12.60 22.78
N ALA A 266 -0.51 12.76 21.93
CA ALA A 266 -1.42 13.90 21.97
C ALA A 266 -2.17 14.04 23.31
N LEU A 267 -2.28 12.97 24.10
CA LEU A 267 -2.90 12.99 25.42
C LEU A 267 -1.89 13.13 26.57
N GLY A 268 -0.72 13.73 26.32
CA GLY A 268 0.31 13.94 27.33
C GLY A 268 1.13 12.68 27.60
N ASP A 269 1.47 11.94 26.54
CA ASP A 269 2.34 10.75 26.61
C ASP A 269 1.83 9.68 27.61
N ARG A 270 0.57 9.24 27.43
CA ARG A 270 -0.09 8.27 28.30
C ARG A 270 -0.54 7.01 27.58
N PHE A 271 -0.63 5.92 28.33
CA PHE A 271 -1.28 4.70 27.86
C PHE A 271 -2.79 4.80 28.09
N VAL A 272 -3.57 4.48 27.06
CA VAL A 272 -5.05 4.52 27.07
C VAL A 272 -5.56 3.20 26.53
N LYS A 273 -6.66 2.74 27.11
CA LYS A 273 -7.40 1.60 26.59
C LYS A 273 -8.38 2.09 25.54
N LEU A 274 -8.26 1.60 24.31
CA LEU A 274 -9.14 1.93 23.20
C LEU A 274 -9.63 0.66 22.50
N LYS A 275 -10.87 0.70 22.04
CA LYS A 275 -11.43 -0.15 21.00
C LYS A 275 -11.29 0.54 19.65
N VAL A 276 -11.20 -0.21 18.56
CA VAL A 276 -11.09 0.33 17.21
C VAL A 276 -12.17 -0.28 16.34
N PHE A 277 -13.01 0.56 15.74
CA PHE A 277 -14.13 0.11 14.92
C PHE A 277 -13.94 0.50 13.46
N LEU A 278 -14.09 -0.45 12.53
CA LEU A 278 -14.22 -0.12 11.11
C LEU A 278 -15.68 0.28 10.82
N ILE A 279 -15.92 1.55 10.49
CA ILE A 279 -17.30 2.07 10.36
C ILE A 279 -17.77 2.20 8.90
N GLY A 280 -16.86 1.97 7.94
CA GLY A 280 -17.21 2.03 6.54
C GLY A 280 -16.03 1.81 5.60
N ALA A 281 -16.35 1.71 4.31
CA ALA A 281 -15.39 1.60 3.25
C ALA A 281 -15.73 2.56 2.11
N THR A 282 -14.70 3.13 1.51
CA THR A 282 -14.78 3.92 0.27
C THR A 282 -14.14 3.10 -0.83
N CYS A 283 -14.90 2.83 -1.89
CA CYS A 283 -14.43 2.11 -3.06
C CYS A 283 -15.04 2.79 -4.28
N ASP A 284 -14.32 2.81 -5.40
CA ASP A 284 -14.97 3.05 -6.68
C ASP A 284 -15.97 1.90 -6.98
N LYS A 285 -16.84 2.09 -7.97
CA LYS A 285 -17.92 1.12 -8.24
C LYS A 285 -17.38 -0.28 -8.61
N PRO A 286 -16.35 -0.42 -9.48
CA PRO A 286 -15.71 -1.70 -9.74
C PRO A 286 -15.07 -2.37 -8.51
N ALA A 287 -14.33 -1.64 -7.69
CA ALA A 287 -13.74 -2.18 -6.46
C ALA A 287 -14.83 -2.57 -5.44
N GLN A 288 -15.89 -1.75 -5.32
CA GLN A 288 -17.04 -2.06 -4.48
C GLN A 288 -17.65 -3.42 -4.87
N ALA A 289 -17.85 -3.66 -6.17
CA ALA A 289 -18.42 -4.90 -6.68
C ALA A 289 -17.57 -6.13 -6.34
N LEU A 290 -16.24 -6.00 -6.37
CA LEU A 290 -15.33 -7.06 -5.96
C LEU A 290 -15.35 -7.31 -4.45
N VAL A 291 -15.20 -6.24 -3.66
CA VAL A 291 -15.15 -6.32 -2.18
C VAL A 291 -16.45 -6.89 -1.62
N GLN A 292 -17.60 -6.48 -2.16
CA GLN A 292 -18.92 -6.94 -1.72
C GLN A 292 -19.36 -8.25 -2.37
N ASN A 293 -18.57 -8.77 -3.32
CA ASN A 293 -18.96 -9.88 -4.17
C ASN A 293 -20.31 -9.68 -4.89
N THR A 294 -20.59 -8.47 -5.37
CA THR A 294 -21.81 -8.10 -6.11
C THR A 294 -21.54 -7.95 -7.61
N PRO A 295 -22.58 -7.95 -8.47
CA PRO A 295 -22.42 -7.72 -9.90
C PRO A 295 -21.66 -6.42 -10.21
N GLU A 296 -20.92 -6.42 -11.32
CA GLU A 296 -20.19 -5.23 -11.74
C GLU A 296 -21.14 -4.08 -12.13
N PRO A 297 -20.67 -2.83 -12.11
CA PRO A 297 -21.53 -1.66 -12.35
C PRO A 297 -22.18 -1.64 -13.73
N ILE A 298 -21.58 -2.34 -14.70
CA ILE A 298 -22.07 -2.50 -16.07
C ILE A 298 -23.15 -3.58 -16.22
N ALA A 299 -23.43 -4.35 -15.17
CA ALA A 299 -24.46 -5.39 -15.20
C ALA A 299 -25.86 -4.76 -15.26
N LYS A 300 -26.83 -5.54 -15.77
CA LYS A 300 -28.26 -5.13 -15.79
C LYS A 300 -28.74 -4.62 -14.43
N PHE A 301 -28.30 -5.23 -13.33
CA PHE A 301 -28.55 -4.78 -11.96
C PHE A 301 -27.23 -4.51 -11.24
N GLY A 302 -26.47 -3.53 -11.71
CA GLY A 302 -25.15 -3.19 -11.17
C GLY A 302 -25.15 -2.41 -9.86
N CYS A 303 -26.31 -1.95 -9.37
CA CYS A 303 -26.39 -1.21 -8.12
C CYS A 303 -26.45 -2.17 -6.92
N GLY A 304 -25.43 -2.14 -6.06
CA GLY A 304 -25.44 -2.90 -4.79
C GLY A 304 -26.42 -2.40 -3.71
N ARG A 305 -27.37 -1.50 -4.05
CA ARG A 305 -28.36 -0.94 -3.11
C ARG A 305 -29.80 -1.03 -3.58
N CYS A 306 -30.04 -1.05 -4.90
CA CYS A 306 -31.40 -1.09 -5.45
C CYS A 306 -31.48 -2.06 -6.62
N GLU A 307 -32.70 -2.47 -6.95
CA GLU A 307 -32.99 -3.43 -8.02
C GLU A 307 -33.40 -2.75 -9.33
N ILE A 308 -33.01 -1.48 -9.52
CA ILE A 308 -33.35 -0.73 -10.74
C ILE A 308 -32.45 -1.25 -11.87
N PRO A 309 -33.03 -1.72 -12.98
CA PRO A 309 -32.23 -2.17 -14.11
C PRO A 309 -31.57 -0.97 -14.81
N GLY A 310 -30.31 -1.13 -15.23
CA GLY A 310 -29.65 -0.19 -16.13
C GLY A 310 -30.31 -0.23 -17.52
N THR A 311 -30.50 0.94 -18.11
CA THR A 311 -30.94 1.09 -19.50
C THR A 311 -29.72 1.36 -20.37
N SER A 312 -29.54 0.57 -21.43
CA SER A 312 -28.60 0.91 -22.50
C SER A 312 -29.29 1.94 -23.40
N ASP A 313 -29.08 3.21 -23.13
CA ASP A 313 -29.29 4.24 -24.14
C ASP A 313 -28.03 4.21 -25.02
N LEU A 314 -28.10 3.44 -26.13
CA LEU A 314 -27.11 3.19 -27.21
C LEU A 314 -26.69 1.72 -27.37
#